data_AF-A0A956SR27-F1
#
_entry.id   AF-A0A956SR27-F1
#
_cell.length_a   1.000
_cell.length_b   1.000
_cell.length_c   1.000
_cell.angle_alpha   90.00
_cell.angle_beta   90.00
_cell.angle_gamma   90.00
#
_symmetry.space_group_name_H-M   'P 1'
#
loop_
_entity.id
_entity.type
_entity.pdbx_description
1 polymer ?
#
loop_
_entity_poly.entity_id
_entity_poly.type
_entity_poly.pdbx_seq_one_letter_code
_entity_poly.pdbx_strand_id
1 'polypeptide(L)'
;DYTAAEVGTVRGDVRWPGTLPYVGIGWGTPASRGGGIGFVFDLGVGIGAPTLGLSASSAVPGSTLAADVEAERRDIQDDIDRYLKVYPVLSLGLALRF
;
A
#
# COMPACT_ATOMS: atom_id res chain seq x y z
N ASP A 1 -22.90 13.28 14.21
CA ASP A 1 -23.52 13.13 12.88
C ASP A 1 -23.40 14.42 12.10
N TYR A 2 -22.86 14.33 10.88
CA TYR A 2 -22.76 15.44 9.95
C TYR A 2 -23.69 15.17 8.77
N THR A 3 -24.43 16.19 8.33
CA THR A 3 -25.24 16.12 7.11
C THR A 3 -24.35 16.26 5.87
N ALA A 4 -24.78 15.73 4.73
CA ALA A 4 -24.09 15.91 3.46
C ALA A 4 -23.99 17.38 3.01
N ALA A 5 -24.76 18.29 3.62
CA ALA A 5 -24.64 19.72 3.41
C ALA A 5 -23.50 20.35 4.25
N GLU A 6 -23.08 19.72 5.34
CA GLU A 6 -22.00 20.19 6.23
C GLU A 6 -20.63 19.65 5.81
N VAL A 7 -20.63 18.46 5.18
CA VAL A 7 -19.46 17.82 4.58
C VAL A 7 -19.46 18.08 3.08
N GLY A 8 -18.49 18.87 2.59
CA GLY A 8 -18.35 19.14 1.17
C GLY A 8 -17.77 17.95 0.41
N THR A 9 -16.46 17.74 0.54
CA THR A 9 -15.73 16.66 -0.13
C THR A 9 -14.84 15.96 0.88
N VAL A 10 -14.89 14.63 0.92
CA VAL A 10 -13.94 13.81 1.66
C VAL A 10 -12.98 13.15 0.66
N ARG A 11 -11.68 13.26 0.92
CA ARG A 11 -10.62 12.63 0.13
C ARG A 11 -9.74 11.77 1.03
N GLY A 12 -9.69 10.48 0.73
CA GLY A 12 -8.74 9.54 1.30
C GLY A 12 -7.68 9.15 0.29
N ASP A 13 -6.41 9.10 0.70
CA ASP A 13 -5.32 8.52 -0.06
C ASP A 13 -4.42 7.67 0.83
N VAL A 14 -3.93 6.57 0.28
CA VAL A 14 -3.06 5.62 0.99
C VAL A 14 -1.73 5.57 0.25
N ARG A 15 -0.64 5.85 0.97
CA ARG A 15 0.71 5.87 0.39
C ARG A 15 1.62 4.89 1.08
N TRP A 16 2.24 4.01 0.31
CA TRP A 16 3.27 3.14 0.81
C TRP A 16 4.59 3.90 0.98
N PRO A 17 5.44 3.53 1.96
CA PRO A 17 6.79 4.03 2.08
C PRO A 17 7.59 3.83 0.78
N GLY A 18 8.47 4.79 0.45
CA GLY A 18 9.27 4.74 -0.78
C GLY A 18 10.30 3.59 -0.82
N THR A 19 10.60 3.01 0.34
CA THR A 19 11.48 1.84 0.49
C THR A 19 10.90 0.90 1.53
N LEU A 20 10.87 -0.40 1.22
CA LEU A 20 10.30 -1.43 2.08
C LEU A 20 11.27 -2.63 2.13
N PRO A 21 11.61 -3.15 3.31
CA PRO A 21 12.24 -4.45 3.43
C PRO A 21 11.44 -5.53 2.69
N TYR A 22 12.14 -6.43 2.00
CA TYR A 22 11.55 -7.50 1.19
C TYR A 22 12.11 -8.86 1.59
N VAL A 23 11.22 -9.85 1.71
CA VAL A 23 11.60 -11.25 1.89
C VAL A 23 10.81 -12.08 0.89
N GLY A 24 11.50 -12.89 0.09
CA GLY A 24 10.89 -13.73 -0.93
C GLY A 24 11.62 -15.05 -1.12
N ILE A 25 10.91 -15.99 -1.76
CA ILE A 25 11.42 -17.28 -2.18
C ILE A 25 11.22 -17.36 -3.70
N GLY A 26 12.34 -17.51 -4.40
CA GLY A 26 12.39 -17.66 -5.84
C GLY A 26 12.67 -19.10 -6.28
N TRP A 27 12.06 -19.49 -7.40
CA TRP A 27 12.37 -20.73 -8.11
C TRP A 27 12.54 -20.46 -9.60
N GLY A 28 13.41 -21.21 -10.27
CA GLY A 28 13.61 -21.03 -11.70
C GLY A 28 14.23 -22.24 -12.39
N THR A 29 14.08 -22.28 -13.70
CA THR A 29 14.72 -23.30 -14.54
C THR A 29 16.10 -22.82 -15.02
N PRO A 30 17.12 -23.70 -15.04
CA PRO A 30 18.44 -23.32 -15.49
C PRO A 30 18.44 -23.02 -16.99
N ALA A 31 18.97 -21.85 -17.37
CA ALA A 31 19.37 -21.58 -18.76
C ALA A 31 20.58 -22.47 -19.10
N SER A 32 20.32 -23.61 -19.73
CA SER A 32 21.28 -24.70 -19.92
C SER A 32 22.20 -24.48 -21.13
N ARG A 33 23.29 -25.25 -21.23
CA ARG A 33 24.33 -25.11 -22.28
C ARG A 33 23.81 -25.26 -23.73
N GLY A 34 22.59 -25.78 -23.92
CA GLY A 34 21.96 -25.95 -25.24
C GLY A 34 20.83 -24.96 -25.56
N GLY A 35 20.49 -24.04 -24.65
CA GLY A 35 19.39 -23.10 -24.83
C GLY A 35 19.43 -21.96 -23.80
N GLY A 36 19.53 -20.73 -24.31
CA GLY A 36 19.82 -19.51 -23.54
C GLY A 36 18.63 -18.85 -22.83
N ILE A 37 17.52 -19.56 -22.57
CA ILE A 37 16.33 -19.01 -21.89
C ILE A 37 15.96 -19.89 -20.69
N GLY A 38 15.79 -19.29 -19.53
CA GLY A 38 15.22 -19.88 -18.31
C GLY A 38 14.00 -19.08 -17.84
N PHE A 39 13.14 -19.72 -17.04
CA PHE A 39 12.00 -19.06 -16.40
C PHE A 39 12.31 -18.82 -14.93
N VAL A 40 11.89 -17.68 -14.39
CA VAL A 40 11.97 -17.38 -12.96
C VAL A 40 10.59 -17.02 -12.43
N PHE A 41 10.32 -17.52 -11.24
CA PHE A 41 9.14 -17.26 -10.44
C PHE A 41 9.63 -16.79 -9.08
N ASP A 42 9.04 -15.74 -8.53
CA ASP A 42 9.38 -15.24 -7.21
C ASP A 42 8.11 -14.82 -6.47
N LEU A 43 7.99 -15.32 -5.24
CA LEU A 43 6.91 -14.98 -4.33
C LEU A 43 7.54 -14.39 -3.07
N GLY A 44 7.09 -13.21 -2.68
CA GLY A 44 7.56 -12.60 -1.45
C GLY A 44 6.60 -11.61 -0.85
N VAL A 45 7.08 -10.93 0.17
CA VAL A 45 6.33 -9.95 0.93
C VAL A 45 7.20 -8.74 1.20
N GLY A 46 6.68 -7.56 0.91
CA GLY A 46 7.19 -6.30 1.42
C GLY A 46 6.67 -6.06 2.83
N ILE A 47 7.53 -5.61 3.74
CA ILE A 47 7.16 -5.31 5.13
C ILE A 47 7.15 -3.80 5.33
N GLY A 48 5.99 -3.26 5.66
CA GLY A 48 5.79 -1.87 6.06
C GLY A 48 4.31 -1.53 6.10
N ALA A 49 3.96 -0.45 6.79
CA ALA A 49 2.59 0.04 6.87
C ALA A 49 2.43 1.26 5.96
N PRO A 50 1.34 1.36 5.19
CA PRO A 50 1.07 2.56 4.42
C PRO A 50 0.57 3.70 5.32
N THR A 51 0.76 4.93 4.88
CA THR A 51 0.24 6.13 5.55
C THR A 51 -1.09 6.54 4.92
N LEU A 52 -2.10 6.78 5.76
CA LEU A 52 -3.40 7.32 5.40
C LEU A 52 -3.39 8.85 5.45
N GLY A 53 -3.58 9.46 4.28
CA GLY A 53 -4.04 10.84 4.16
C GLY A 53 -5.56 10.85 4.15
N LEU A 54 -6.18 11.57 5.08
CA LEU A 54 -7.62 11.81 5.08
C LEU A 54 -7.85 13.31 5.25
N SER A 55 -8.67 13.89 4.37
CA SER A 55 -9.03 15.30 4.41
C SER A 55 -10.50 15.48 4.09
N ALA A 56 -11.14 16.43 4.74
CA ALA A 56 -12.51 16.82 4.46
C ALA A 56 -12.60 18.34 4.31
N SER A 57 -13.37 18.81 3.33
CA SER A 57 -13.79 20.21 3.27
C SER A 57 -15.13 20.38 3.98
N SER A 58 -15.28 21.45 4.76
CA SER A 58 -16.56 21.82 5.35
C SER A 58 -17.18 22.98 4.56
N ALA A 59 -18.48 22.90 4.34
CA ALA A 59 -19.26 24.02 3.80
C ALA A 59 -19.67 25.04 4.90
N VAL A 60 -19.40 24.71 6.18
CA VAL A 60 -19.79 25.52 7.34
C VAL A 60 -18.55 26.09 8.04
N PRO A 61 -18.39 27.42 8.09
CA PRO A 61 -17.32 28.07 8.84
C PRO A 61 -17.40 27.74 10.34
N GLY A 62 -16.30 27.28 10.94
CA GLY A 62 -16.21 26.97 12.38
C GLY A 62 -16.70 25.59 12.79
N SER A 63 -16.93 24.67 11.85
CA SER A 63 -17.30 23.29 12.18
C SER A 63 -16.14 22.52 12.83
N THR A 64 -16.47 21.57 13.71
CA THR A 64 -15.52 20.61 14.31
C THR A 64 -15.14 19.47 13.37
N LEU A 65 -15.67 19.46 12.14
CA LEU A 65 -15.51 18.38 11.16
C LEU A 65 -14.03 18.08 10.88
N ALA A 66 -13.18 19.10 10.81
CA ALA A 66 -11.75 18.90 10.59
C ALA A 66 -11.05 18.18 11.76
N ALA A 67 -11.47 18.45 12.99
CA ALA A 67 -10.91 17.78 14.18
C ALA A 67 -11.38 16.32 14.25
N ASP A 68 -12.65 16.06 13.96
CA ASP A 68 -13.22 14.71 13.97
C ASP A 68 -12.62 13.85 12.86
N VAL A 69 -12.45 14.39 11.65
CA VAL A 69 -11.81 13.69 10.53
C VAL A 69 -10.35 13.38 10.82
N GLU A 70 -9.65 14.25 11.54
CA GLU A 70 -8.27 14.02 11.95
C GLU A 70 -8.16 13.01 13.10
N ALA A 71 -9.17 12.91 13.98
CA ALA A 71 -9.27 11.83 14.97
C ALA A 71 -9.51 10.49 14.27
N GLU A 72 -10.49 10.43 13.37
CA GLU A 72 -10.80 9.24 12.56
C GLU A 72 -9.59 8.78 11.74
N ARG A 73 -8.84 9.72 11.15
CA ARG A 73 -7.61 9.40 10.42
C ARG A 73 -6.58 8.69 11.29
N ARG A 74 -6.45 9.08 12.56
CA ARG A 74 -5.51 8.44 13.50
C ARG A 74 -5.98 7.03 13.87
N ASP A 75 -7.25 6.88 14.16
CA ASP A 75 -7.81 5.57 14.53
C ASP A 75 -7.63 4.56 13.37
N ILE A 76 -7.92 4.98 12.14
CA ILE A 76 -7.68 4.13 10.96
C ILE A 76 -6.19 3.90 10.71
N GLN A 77 -5.32 4.90 10.94
CA GLN A 77 -3.88 4.71 10.82
C GLN A 77 -3.37 3.67 11.84
N ASP A 78 -3.86 3.69 13.07
CA ASP A 78 -3.49 2.73 14.11
C ASP A 78 -3.92 1.31 13.73
N ASP A 79 -5.09 1.15 13.10
CA ASP A 79 -5.55 -0.13 12.57
C ASP A 79 -4.72 -0.60 11.37
N ILE A 80 -4.39 0.29 10.44
CA ILE A 80 -3.47 0.00 9.33
C ILE A 80 -2.12 -0.46 9.87
N ASP A 81 -1.58 0.28 10.84
CA ASP A 81 -0.32 -0.04 11.50
C ASP A 81 -0.41 -1.34 12.29
N ARG A 82 -1.58 -1.80 12.71
CA ARG A 82 -1.75 -3.08 13.42
C ARG A 82 -1.89 -4.25 12.47
N TYR A 83 -2.70 -4.11 11.42
CA TYR A 83 -3.17 -5.23 10.60
C TYR A 83 -2.56 -5.27 9.19
N LEU A 84 -2.17 -4.13 8.62
CA LEU A 84 -1.78 -4.01 7.21
C LEU A 84 -0.28 -3.71 7.06
N LYS A 85 0.56 -4.55 7.68
CA LYS A 85 2.04 -4.43 7.64
C LYS A 85 2.71 -5.16 6.49
N VAL A 86 1.95 -5.92 5.70
CA VAL A 86 2.49 -6.84 4.70
C VAL A 86 1.88 -6.57 3.35
N TYR A 87 2.74 -6.57 2.32
CA TYR A 87 2.36 -6.37 0.94
C TYR A 87 2.84 -7.57 0.11
N PRO A 88 1.95 -8.50 -0.29
CA PRO A 88 2.35 -9.66 -1.08
C PRO A 88 2.79 -9.25 -2.48
N VAL A 89 3.90 -9.83 -2.94
CA VAL A 89 4.48 -9.58 -4.26
C VAL A 89 4.59 -10.92 -5.00
N LEU A 90 4.10 -10.93 -6.24
CA LEU A 90 4.21 -12.05 -7.17
C LEU A 90 4.94 -11.57 -8.43
N SER A 91 6.03 -12.25 -8.77
CA SER A 91 6.87 -11.90 -9.91
C SER A 91 7.09 -13.11 -10.81
N LEU A 92 7.04 -12.85 -12.12
CA LEU A 92 7.35 -13.80 -13.19
C LEU A 92 8.37 -13.16 -14.12
N GLY A 93 9.38 -13.93 -14.54
CA GLY A 93 10.44 -13.41 -15.38
C GLY A 93 11.09 -14.44 -16.29
N LEU A 94 11.87 -13.93 -17.24
CA LEU A 94 12.70 -14.71 -18.16
C LEU A 94 14.16 -14.39 -17.90
N ALA A 95 14.99 -15.42 -17.74
CA ALA A 95 16.43 -15.31 -17.60
C ALA A 95 17.09 -15.66 -18.92
N LEU A 96 17.88 -14.74 -19.49
CA LEU A 96 18.67 -15.01 -20.69
C LEU A 96 20.13 -15.28 -20.30
N ARG A 97 20.71 -16.36 -20.82
CA ARG A 97 22.13 -16.68 -20.64
C ARG A 97 22.82 -16.82 -21.99
N PHE A 98 23.87 -16.03 -22.16
CA PHE A 98 24.77 -16.02 -23.32
C PHE A 98 26.04 -16.82 -23.03
#